data_AF-A0A1Z8S719-F1
#
_entry.id   AF-A0A1Z8S719-F1
#
_cell.length_a   1.000
_cell.length_b   1.000
_cell.length_c   1.000
_cell.angle_alpha   90.00
_cell.angle_beta   90.00
_cell.angle_gamma   90.00
#
_symmetry.space_group_name_H-M   'P 1'
#
loop_
_entity.id
_entity.type
_entity.pdbx_description
1 polymer ?
#
loop_
_entity_poly.entity_id
_entity_poly.type
_entity_poly.pdbx_seq_one_letter_code
_entity_poly.pdbx_strand_id
1 'polypeptide(L)'
;MYDNQEGSEVANPELARFFYVQKPNIMVNLDDKNAEVKMHKGPADIGEIQKIIDLLRNTAKTNLLDFDLREFGREIKPKNYAFRLNTNTMTDNIQTESLSGLIGTVKTSSQKLENAKLLIKHRKPVDEEVPGSRSRNISALYIENADGERFKYPFIHLNGARAMTRHVQSGGTPYDEVGQSVINMSEQLSKIREVLNIMRRSPAIQEQAASVMSSLLIRQDKLRETIKRITSMEGHKNYSENFVAKVNAEATPDAINSMKEKFTITNVDNRIQELIPMINEINDEENTLDKLRGAVQTKLAQPIEMMPPKPIDIADMPINFINDRTKIAARLNLVGKLAKDDEIAVYLDRMAAKLQGSDKEPAGGEAAEKAGDMAPYRKDDIQVIMKVLDDAKVKALIKQVETQKTQDVSKMAGESEEVTTQSELSEMTQLEESLDQMLGVFSPSVIVVKEEEKAEPETDFTKWLKSNYNKTPRDLTADEYAKMSKEFQEQKKKD
;
A
#
# COMPACT_ATOMS: atom_id res chain seq x y z
N MET A 1 -20.20 -42.33 -0.96
CA MET A 1 -21.47 -41.88 -1.58
C MET A 1 -22.13 -40.94 -0.59
N TYR A 2 -22.83 -39.89 -1.05
CA TYR A 2 -23.41 -38.90 -0.14
C TYR A 2 -24.88 -38.60 -0.47
N ASP A 3 -25.65 -38.33 0.57
CA ASP A 3 -27.06 -37.96 0.49
C ASP A 3 -27.23 -36.48 0.13
N ASN A 4 -28.38 -36.13 -0.46
CA ASN A 4 -28.80 -34.79 -0.85
C ASN A 4 -29.28 -33.92 0.31
N GLN A 5 -29.75 -34.52 1.43
CA GLN A 5 -30.35 -33.75 2.53
C GLN A 5 -29.32 -33.17 3.48
N GLU A 6 -28.39 -34.00 3.97
CA GLU A 6 -27.38 -33.58 4.96
C GLU A 6 -25.95 -33.53 4.40
N GLY A 7 -25.73 -34.04 3.18
CA GLY A 7 -24.37 -34.25 2.65
C GLY A 7 -23.56 -35.29 3.42
N SER A 8 -24.21 -36.07 4.27
CA SER A 8 -23.63 -37.16 5.06
C SER A 8 -23.24 -38.34 4.16
N GLU A 9 -22.19 -39.05 4.55
CA GLU A 9 -21.76 -40.27 3.86
C GLU A 9 -22.79 -41.38 4.10
N VAL A 10 -23.28 -41.96 3.01
CA VAL A 10 -24.27 -43.04 3.00
C VAL A 10 -23.71 -44.27 2.31
N ALA A 11 -23.98 -45.43 2.90
CA ALA A 11 -23.62 -46.73 2.32
C ALA A 11 -24.68 -47.26 1.36
N ASN A 12 -25.95 -46.85 1.49
CA ASN A 12 -27.05 -47.30 0.65
C ASN A 12 -27.04 -46.54 -0.70
N PRO A 13 -26.90 -47.21 -1.85
CA PRO A 13 -26.93 -46.58 -3.18
C PRO A 13 -28.25 -45.88 -3.51
N GLU A 14 -29.39 -46.33 -2.99
CA GLU A 14 -30.71 -45.75 -3.30
C GLU A 14 -30.88 -44.33 -2.75
N LEU A 15 -30.22 -44.04 -1.62
CA LEU A 15 -30.24 -42.75 -0.94
C LEU A 15 -29.10 -41.83 -1.44
N ALA A 16 -28.15 -42.37 -2.18
CA ALA A 16 -27.02 -41.59 -2.68
C ALA A 16 -27.46 -40.69 -3.85
N ARG A 17 -27.06 -39.42 -3.80
CA ARG A 17 -27.17 -38.48 -4.92
C ARG A 17 -25.83 -37.93 -5.39
N PHE A 18 -24.80 -38.02 -4.54
CA PHE A 18 -23.44 -37.60 -4.86
C PHE A 18 -22.48 -38.79 -4.85
N PHE A 19 -21.74 -38.92 -5.94
CA PHE A 19 -20.76 -39.97 -6.14
C PHE A 19 -19.40 -39.31 -6.34
N TYR A 20 -18.53 -39.42 -5.35
CA TYR A 20 -17.17 -38.90 -5.41
C TYR A 20 -16.19 -40.03 -5.68
N VAL A 21 -15.26 -39.79 -6.60
CA VAL A 21 -14.19 -40.70 -6.96
C VAL A 21 -12.86 -39.96 -6.78
N GLN A 22 -12.05 -40.41 -5.83
CA GLN A 22 -10.80 -39.72 -5.46
C GLN A 22 -9.76 -39.67 -6.59
N LYS A 23 -9.65 -40.73 -7.39
CA LYS A 23 -8.79 -40.81 -8.59
C LYS A 23 -9.66 -41.28 -9.75
N PRO A 24 -9.91 -40.47 -10.79
CA PRO A 24 -9.19 -39.25 -11.21
C PRO A 24 -9.82 -37.93 -10.73
N ASN A 25 -10.33 -37.89 -9.48
CA ASN A 25 -10.92 -36.71 -8.85
C ASN A 25 -12.16 -36.16 -9.60
N ILE A 26 -13.21 -36.97 -9.58
CA ILE A 26 -14.52 -36.69 -10.21
C ILE A 26 -15.60 -36.68 -9.13
N MET A 27 -16.59 -35.82 -9.32
CA MET A 27 -17.85 -35.88 -8.60
C MET A 27 -19.03 -35.90 -9.56
N VAL A 28 -19.95 -36.83 -9.38
CA VAL A 28 -21.21 -36.91 -10.13
C VAL A 28 -22.36 -36.64 -9.17
N ASN A 29 -23.28 -35.77 -9.57
CA ASN A 29 -24.50 -35.44 -8.85
C ASN A 29 -25.72 -35.74 -9.74
N LEU A 30 -26.71 -36.42 -9.16
CA LEU A 30 -28.01 -36.65 -9.77
C LEU A 30 -29.05 -35.71 -9.14
N ASP A 31 -29.59 -34.79 -9.94
CA ASP A 31 -30.61 -33.84 -9.51
C ASP A 31 -32.00 -34.28 -10.02
N ASP A 32 -32.76 -34.95 -9.15
CA ASP A 32 -34.10 -35.45 -9.47
C ASP A 32 -35.09 -34.31 -9.79
N LYS A 33 -34.86 -33.08 -9.29
CA LYS A 33 -35.80 -31.95 -9.50
C LYS A 33 -35.66 -31.32 -10.88
N ASN A 34 -34.42 -31.18 -11.33
CA ASN A 34 -34.10 -30.55 -12.61
C ASN A 34 -33.89 -31.58 -13.73
N ALA A 35 -34.06 -32.87 -13.44
CA ALA A 35 -33.81 -33.97 -14.37
C ALA A 35 -32.40 -33.87 -15.01
N GLU A 36 -31.39 -33.62 -14.19
CA GLU A 36 -30.04 -33.28 -14.66
C GLU A 36 -28.96 -34.09 -13.94
N VAL A 37 -27.98 -34.58 -14.71
CA VAL A 37 -26.75 -35.22 -14.22
C VAL A 37 -25.60 -34.25 -14.35
N LYS A 38 -25.04 -33.82 -13.21
CA LYS A 38 -23.90 -32.89 -13.16
C LYS A 38 -22.62 -33.65 -12.86
N MET A 39 -21.64 -33.54 -13.75
CA MET A 39 -20.29 -34.06 -13.55
C MET A 39 -19.31 -32.92 -13.33
N HIS A 40 -18.56 -33.00 -12.23
CA HIS A 40 -17.50 -32.08 -11.88
C HIS A 40 -16.16 -32.81 -11.92
N LYS A 41 -15.20 -32.31 -12.69
CA LYS A 41 -13.82 -32.83 -12.67
C LYS A 41 -12.86 -31.83 -12.03
N GLY A 42 -11.84 -32.34 -11.35
CA GLY A 42 -10.71 -31.54 -10.88
C GLY A 42 -9.66 -31.28 -11.98
N PRO A 43 -8.39 -31.08 -11.59
CA PRO A 43 -7.31 -30.70 -12.50
C PRO A 43 -6.80 -31.87 -13.38
N ALA A 44 -7.45 -33.03 -13.31
CA ALA A 44 -7.09 -34.18 -14.15
C ALA A 44 -7.37 -33.90 -15.64
N ASP A 45 -6.54 -34.51 -16.50
CA ASP A 45 -6.66 -34.38 -17.95
C ASP A 45 -7.94 -35.06 -18.47
N ILE A 46 -8.60 -34.41 -19.43
CA ILE A 46 -9.85 -34.88 -20.03
C ILE A 46 -9.63 -36.22 -20.74
N GLY A 47 -8.43 -36.44 -21.31
CA GLY A 47 -8.08 -37.65 -22.05
C GLY A 47 -8.24 -38.94 -21.22
N GLU A 48 -7.97 -38.90 -19.93
CA GLU A 48 -8.10 -40.06 -19.03
C GLU A 48 -9.56 -40.37 -18.65
N ILE A 49 -10.43 -39.36 -18.73
CA ILE A 49 -11.81 -39.39 -18.21
C ILE A 49 -12.85 -39.46 -19.35
N GLN A 50 -12.43 -39.29 -20.60
CA GLN A 50 -13.30 -39.22 -21.77
C GLN A 50 -14.30 -40.38 -21.87
N LYS A 51 -13.85 -41.61 -21.62
CA LYS A 51 -14.72 -42.80 -21.61
C LYS A 51 -15.83 -42.72 -20.56
N ILE A 52 -15.54 -42.14 -19.39
CA ILE A 52 -16.50 -41.96 -18.29
C ILE A 52 -17.50 -40.85 -18.64
N ILE A 53 -17.03 -39.77 -19.24
CA ILE A 53 -17.89 -38.67 -19.72
C ILE A 53 -18.88 -39.20 -20.77
N ASP A 54 -18.40 -39.96 -21.75
CA ASP A 54 -19.25 -40.48 -22.82
C ASP A 54 -20.26 -41.51 -22.28
N LEU A 55 -19.85 -42.35 -21.32
CA LEU A 55 -20.75 -43.26 -20.64
C LEU A 55 -21.85 -42.51 -19.88
N LEU A 56 -21.49 -41.55 -19.01
CA LEU A 56 -22.47 -40.79 -18.22
C LEU A 56 -23.39 -39.95 -19.11
N ARG A 57 -22.86 -39.35 -20.17
CA ARG A 57 -23.65 -38.59 -21.16
C ARG A 57 -24.64 -39.49 -21.89
N ASN A 58 -24.23 -40.69 -22.30
CA ASN A 58 -25.13 -41.64 -22.96
C ASN A 58 -26.19 -42.16 -21.99
N THR A 59 -25.82 -42.49 -20.75
CA THR A 59 -26.77 -42.91 -19.70
C THR A 59 -27.78 -41.81 -19.38
N ALA A 60 -27.34 -40.55 -19.26
CA ALA A 60 -28.24 -39.41 -19.06
C ALA A 60 -29.22 -39.28 -20.23
N LYS A 61 -28.72 -39.30 -21.47
CA LYS A 61 -29.55 -39.25 -22.69
C LYS A 61 -30.57 -40.38 -22.78
N THR A 62 -30.17 -41.62 -22.48
CA THR A 62 -31.08 -42.79 -22.49
C THR A 62 -32.22 -42.63 -21.48
N ASN A 63 -31.97 -41.94 -20.37
CA ASN A 63 -32.93 -41.70 -19.31
C ASN A 63 -33.63 -40.33 -19.40
N LEU A 64 -33.50 -39.61 -20.54
CA LEU A 64 -34.03 -38.25 -20.75
C LEU A 64 -33.59 -37.22 -19.69
N LEU A 65 -32.35 -37.35 -19.20
CA LEU A 65 -31.73 -36.40 -18.30
C LEU A 65 -30.76 -35.49 -19.06
N ASP A 66 -30.70 -34.22 -18.67
CA ASP A 66 -29.69 -33.29 -19.16
C ASP A 66 -28.32 -33.62 -18.54
N PHE A 67 -27.24 -33.39 -19.28
CA PHE A 67 -25.87 -33.68 -18.83
C PHE A 67 -25.00 -32.43 -18.87
N ASP A 68 -24.48 -32.03 -17.72
CA ASP A 68 -23.59 -30.87 -17.57
C ASP A 68 -22.22 -31.32 -17.05
N LEU A 69 -21.15 -30.85 -17.69
CA LEU A 69 -19.76 -31.12 -17.32
C LEU A 69 -19.07 -29.81 -16.96
N ARG A 70 -18.55 -29.71 -15.73
CA ARG A 70 -17.78 -28.55 -15.27
C ARG A 70 -16.39 -28.94 -14.81
N GLU A 71 -15.44 -28.05 -15.10
CA GLU A 71 -14.04 -28.22 -14.77
C GLU A 71 -13.63 -27.28 -13.63
N PHE A 72 -12.94 -27.82 -12.64
CA PHE A 72 -12.35 -27.06 -11.55
C PHE A 72 -10.83 -27.18 -11.60
N GLY A 73 -10.13 -26.05 -11.59
CA GLY A 73 -8.65 -26.02 -11.55
C GLY A 73 -8.03 -26.44 -10.21
N ARG A 74 -8.82 -27.00 -9.28
CA ARG A 74 -8.39 -27.42 -7.93
C ARG A 74 -8.95 -28.79 -7.60
N GLU A 75 -8.32 -29.48 -6.66
CA GLU A 75 -8.81 -30.77 -6.17
C GLU A 75 -10.21 -30.65 -5.54
N ILE A 76 -11.10 -31.58 -5.88
CA ILE A 76 -12.48 -31.59 -5.40
C ILE A 76 -12.51 -32.48 -4.16
N LYS A 77 -13.12 -32.01 -3.08
CA LYS A 77 -13.33 -32.80 -1.85
C LYS A 77 -14.83 -32.87 -1.53
N PRO A 78 -15.35 -34.02 -1.07
CA PRO A 78 -16.76 -34.20 -0.69
C PRO A 78 -17.29 -33.15 0.30
N LYS A 79 -16.44 -32.78 1.28
CA LYS A 79 -16.79 -31.78 2.32
C LYS A 79 -17.17 -30.41 1.74
N ASN A 80 -16.64 -30.04 0.57
CA ASN A 80 -16.96 -28.78 -0.11
C ASN A 80 -18.35 -28.79 -0.76
N TYR A 81 -18.97 -29.95 -0.93
CA TYR A 81 -20.28 -30.13 -1.58
C TYR A 81 -21.42 -30.39 -0.60
N ALA A 82 -21.16 -30.99 0.56
CA ALA A 82 -22.12 -31.01 1.68
C ALA A 82 -22.54 -29.58 2.06
N PHE A 83 -21.61 -28.63 2.02
CA PHE A 83 -21.90 -27.20 2.22
C PHE A 83 -22.77 -26.62 1.08
N ARG A 84 -22.69 -27.16 -0.14
CA ARG A 84 -23.45 -26.68 -1.31
C ARG A 84 -24.89 -27.20 -1.36
N LEU A 85 -25.15 -28.37 -0.76
CA LEU A 85 -26.48 -28.97 -0.66
C LEU A 85 -27.39 -28.24 0.31
N ASN A 86 -26.83 -27.81 1.44
CA ASN A 86 -27.50 -26.91 2.37
C ASN A 86 -27.65 -25.48 1.80
N THR A 87 -27.02 -25.19 0.67
CA THR A 87 -27.10 -23.90 -0.04
C THR A 87 -27.54 -24.10 -1.49
N ASN A 88 -28.53 -24.98 -1.73
CA ASN A 88 -29.16 -25.14 -3.05
C ASN A 88 -30.04 -23.91 -3.43
N THR A 89 -29.43 -22.72 -3.33
CA THR A 89 -29.78 -21.44 -3.93
C THR A 89 -28.47 -20.82 -4.42
N MET A 90 -27.97 -21.29 -5.58
CA MET A 90 -26.93 -20.59 -6.35
C MET A 90 -27.46 -19.32 -7.06
N THR A 91 -28.65 -18.86 -6.68
CA THR A 91 -29.21 -17.56 -7.00
C THR A 91 -29.91 -17.05 -5.74
N ASP A 92 -29.47 -15.90 -5.25
CA ASP A 92 -29.89 -15.22 -4.02
C ASP A 92 -29.36 -15.82 -2.70
N ASN A 93 -28.56 -14.99 -2.03
CA ASN A 93 -28.08 -15.14 -0.66
C ASN A 93 -26.91 -16.11 -0.46
N ILE A 94 -25.70 -15.59 -0.72
CA ILE A 94 -24.62 -15.74 0.29
C ILE A 94 -25.31 -15.60 1.65
N GLN A 95 -25.13 -16.58 2.53
CA GLN A 95 -25.58 -16.57 3.92
C GLN A 95 -24.94 -15.39 4.66
N THR A 96 -25.45 -14.20 4.37
CA THR A 96 -25.58 -13.13 5.32
C THR A 96 -26.88 -13.45 6.04
N GLU A 97 -26.81 -13.88 7.30
CA GLU A 97 -27.93 -13.78 8.26
C GLU A 97 -28.29 -12.29 8.52
N SER A 98 -28.23 -11.47 7.47
CA SER A 98 -28.11 -10.04 7.55
C SER A 98 -29.09 -9.44 6.57
N LEU A 99 -30.21 -9.00 7.15
CA LEU A 99 -31.19 -8.10 6.55
C LEU A 99 -32.22 -8.79 5.63
N SER A 100 -33.51 -8.73 6.00
CA SER A 100 -34.62 -9.26 5.19
C SER A 100 -34.60 -8.67 3.77
N GLY A 101 -35.25 -9.31 2.79
CA GLY A 101 -35.52 -8.66 1.51
C GLY A 101 -36.20 -7.28 1.69
N LEU A 102 -35.96 -6.36 0.75
CA LEU A 102 -36.62 -5.06 0.73
C LEU A 102 -38.09 -5.25 0.34
N ILE A 103 -39.01 -5.11 1.29
CA ILE A 103 -40.45 -5.32 1.07
C ILE A 103 -41.21 -4.05 1.43
N GLY A 104 -42.20 -3.68 0.63
CA GLY A 104 -43.09 -2.57 0.96
C GLY A 104 -43.97 -2.13 -0.20
N THR A 105 -44.52 -0.92 -0.08
CA THR A 105 -45.43 -0.32 -1.06
C THR A 105 -44.69 0.39 -2.20
N VAL A 106 -45.46 0.96 -3.12
CA VAL A 106 -45.00 1.73 -4.28
C VAL A 106 -44.06 2.89 -3.91
N LYS A 107 -44.21 3.51 -2.74
CA LYS A 107 -43.38 4.66 -2.31
C LYS A 107 -42.53 4.41 -1.07
N THR A 108 -42.72 3.27 -0.41
CA THR A 108 -42.02 2.94 0.83
C THR A 108 -41.53 1.50 0.80
N SER A 109 -40.25 1.30 1.05
CA SER A 109 -39.69 -0.03 1.30
C SER A 109 -39.28 -0.14 2.76
N SER A 110 -39.31 -1.34 3.31
CA SER A 110 -38.85 -1.62 4.65
C SER A 110 -37.96 -2.85 4.66
N GLN A 111 -36.99 -2.83 5.57
CA GLN A 111 -36.09 -3.94 5.83
C GLN A 111 -36.12 -4.19 7.34
N LYS A 112 -36.58 -5.36 7.74
CA LYS A 112 -36.72 -5.70 9.16
C LYS A 112 -35.50 -6.51 9.60
N LEU A 113 -35.00 -6.16 10.77
CA LEU A 113 -34.17 -7.00 11.63
C LEU A 113 -34.99 -7.32 12.88
N GLU A 114 -34.47 -8.16 13.77
CA GLU A 114 -35.18 -8.60 14.97
C GLU A 114 -35.62 -7.40 15.83
N ASN A 115 -34.67 -6.55 16.23
CA ASN A 115 -34.89 -5.42 17.15
C ASN A 115 -34.75 -4.04 16.50
N ALA A 116 -34.61 -3.97 15.17
CA ALA A 116 -34.43 -2.73 14.45
C ALA A 116 -35.07 -2.80 13.06
N LYS A 117 -35.51 -1.67 12.51
CA LYS A 117 -36.13 -1.63 11.20
C LYS A 117 -35.68 -0.44 10.38
N LEU A 118 -35.27 -0.71 9.15
CA LEU A 118 -34.94 0.29 8.15
C LEU A 118 -36.18 0.60 7.31
N LEU A 119 -36.53 1.89 7.23
CA LEU A 119 -37.63 2.42 6.44
C LEU A 119 -37.05 3.32 5.34
N ILE A 120 -37.39 3.04 4.10
CA ILE A 120 -36.87 3.71 2.91
C ILE A 120 -38.02 4.40 2.21
N LYS A 121 -37.94 5.72 2.04
CA LYS A 121 -38.90 6.48 1.23
C LYS A 121 -38.32 6.71 -0.16
N HIS A 122 -39.07 6.38 -1.20
CA HIS A 122 -38.68 6.59 -2.59
C HIS A 122 -39.28 7.90 -3.14
N ARG A 123 -38.52 8.59 -3.99
CA ARG A 123 -38.95 9.78 -4.73
C ARG A 123 -39.86 9.40 -5.90
N LYS A 124 -39.54 8.30 -6.58
CA LYS A 124 -40.32 7.74 -7.70
C LYS A 124 -41.04 6.46 -7.25
N PRO A 125 -42.19 6.11 -7.87
CA PRO A 125 -42.80 4.79 -7.71
C PRO A 125 -41.79 3.67 -7.93
N VAL A 126 -41.81 2.67 -7.05
CA VAL A 126 -41.04 1.44 -7.18
C VAL A 126 -41.76 0.54 -8.17
N ASP A 127 -41.01 0.07 -9.16
CA ASP A 127 -41.44 -0.89 -10.16
C ASP A 127 -40.76 -2.23 -9.88
N GLU A 128 -41.53 -3.28 -9.63
CA GLU A 128 -40.99 -4.60 -9.26
C GLU A 128 -40.45 -5.39 -10.46
N GLU A 129 -40.85 -5.03 -11.69
CA GLU A 129 -40.32 -5.67 -12.90
C GLU A 129 -38.86 -5.29 -13.15
N VAL A 130 -38.42 -4.13 -12.66
CA VAL A 130 -37.05 -3.63 -12.82
C VAL A 130 -36.17 -4.07 -11.65
N PRO A 131 -35.12 -4.88 -11.89
CA PRO A 131 -34.18 -5.28 -10.85
C PRO A 131 -33.55 -4.08 -10.14
N GLY A 132 -33.60 -4.10 -8.80
CA GLY A 132 -32.99 -3.06 -7.96
C GLY A 132 -33.75 -1.73 -7.91
N SER A 133 -35.01 -1.69 -8.35
CA SER A 133 -35.87 -0.49 -8.23
C SER A 133 -35.95 0.06 -6.81
N ARG A 134 -36.02 -0.83 -5.80
CA ARG A 134 -36.03 -0.52 -4.36
C ARG A 134 -34.69 -0.01 -3.80
N SER A 135 -33.63 0.01 -4.61
CA SER A 135 -32.33 0.58 -4.23
C SER A 135 -32.09 1.94 -4.89
N ARG A 136 -32.99 2.38 -5.78
CA ARG A 136 -32.86 3.61 -6.58
C ARG A 136 -33.84 4.69 -6.11
N ASN A 137 -33.57 5.92 -6.55
CA ASN A 137 -34.44 7.09 -6.33
C ASN A 137 -34.85 7.27 -4.86
N ILE A 138 -33.95 7.01 -3.92
CA ILE A 138 -34.22 7.12 -2.49
C ILE A 138 -34.34 8.61 -2.14
N SER A 139 -35.40 8.97 -1.43
CA SER A 139 -35.64 10.33 -0.92
C SER A 139 -35.16 10.50 0.51
N ALA A 140 -35.42 9.51 1.37
CA ALA A 140 -35.05 9.56 2.78
C ALA A 140 -34.95 8.14 3.36
N LEU A 141 -34.09 7.99 4.36
CA LEU A 141 -33.83 6.74 5.08
C LEU A 141 -34.16 7.00 6.56
N TYR A 142 -34.93 6.12 7.18
CA TYR A 142 -35.28 6.19 8.59
C TYR A 142 -34.96 4.87 9.27
N ILE A 143 -34.49 4.93 10.50
CA ILE A 143 -34.11 3.79 11.32
C ILE A 143 -35.01 3.80 12.54
N GLU A 144 -35.66 2.69 12.81
CA GLU A 144 -36.63 2.48 13.88
C GLU A 144 -36.03 1.50 14.89
N ASN A 145 -35.93 1.91 16.16
CA ASN A 145 -35.44 1.09 17.27
C ASN A 145 -36.55 0.14 17.78
N ALA A 146 -36.22 -0.77 18.70
CA ALA A 146 -37.18 -1.66 19.35
C ALA A 146 -38.30 -0.89 20.08
N ASP A 147 -37.99 0.27 20.66
CA ASP A 147 -38.95 1.15 21.36
C ASP A 147 -39.84 1.97 20.42
N GLY A 148 -39.66 1.83 19.10
CA GLY A 148 -40.43 2.55 18.09
C GLY A 148 -39.95 3.98 17.81
N GLU A 149 -38.88 4.42 18.46
CA GLU A 149 -38.22 5.69 18.15
C GLU A 149 -37.64 5.66 16.73
N ARG A 150 -37.84 6.76 15.98
CA ARG A 150 -37.44 6.86 14.57
C ARG A 150 -36.44 7.97 14.35
N PHE A 151 -35.29 7.60 13.81
CA PHE A 151 -34.20 8.50 13.47
C PHE A 151 -34.06 8.62 11.96
N LYS A 152 -33.95 9.84 11.45
CA LYS A 152 -33.66 10.09 10.04
C LYS A 152 -32.16 9.99 9.81
N TYR A 153 -31.74 9.12 8.89
CA TYR A 153 -30.33 9.04 8.53
C TYR A 153 -29.92 10.29 7.71
N PRO A 154 -28.79 10.96 8.02
CA PRO A 154 -28.48 12.27 7.44
C PRO A 154 -28.22 12.26 5.92
N PHE A 155 -27.64 11.17 5.42
CA PHE A 155 -27.21 11.05 4.02
C PHE A 155 -28.09 10.08 3.23
N ILE A 156 -28.22 10.26 1.91
CA ILE A 156 -28.87 9.27 1.04
C ILE A 156 -27.87 8.16 0.73
N HIS A 157 -27.59 7.31 1.72
CA HIS A 157 -26.65 6.21 1.62
C HIS A 157 -27.24 4.92 2.21
N LEU A 158 -27.73 4.04 1.33
CA LEU A 158 -28.43 2.83 1.74
C LEU A 158 -27.56 1.91 2.61
N ASN A 159 -26.33 1.61 2.19
CA ASN A 159 -25.44 0.72 2.96
C ASN A 159 -25.05 1.34 4.32
N GLY A 160 -24.86 2.66 4.38
CA GLY A 160 -24.65 3.37 5.65
C GLY A 160 -25.84 3.24 6.59
N ALA A 161 -27.06 3.45 6.09
CA ALA A 161 -28.26 3.26 6.89
C ALA A 161 -28.46 1.79 7.34
N ARG A 162 -28.08 0.81 6.52
CA ARG A 162 -28.09 -0.62 6.89
C ARG A 162 -27.09 -0.92 7.99
N ALA A 163 -25.87 -0.40 7.89
CA ALA A 163 -24.83 -0.51 8.92
C ALA A 163 -25.30 0.11 10.24
N MET A 164 -25.94 1.28 10.19
CA MET A 164 -26.52 1.91 11.37
C MET A 164 -27.70 1.10 11.94
N THR A 165 -28.56 0.54 11.09
CA THR A 165 -29.67 -0.31 11.55
C THR A 165 -29.14 -1.57 12.25
N ARG A 166 -28.04 -2.15 11.75
CA ARG A 166 -27.33 -3.25 12.42
C ARG A 166 -26.79 -2.83 13.77
N HIS A 167 -26.16 -1.67 13.85
CA HIS A 167 -25.63 -1.15 15.09
C HIS A 167 -26.72 -0.89 16.15
N VAL A 168 -27.86 -0.35 15.73
CA VAL A 168 -29.06 -0.22 16.58
C VAL A 168 -29.60 -1.58 17.03
N GLN A 169 -29.63 -2.58 16.14
CA GLN A 169 -30.04 -3.94 16.51
C GLN A 169 -29.15 -4.53 17.62
N SER A 170 -27.85 -4.25 17.57
CA SER A 170 -26.88 -4.68 18.59
C SER A 170 -26.99 -3.89 19.90
N GLY A 171 -27.96 -2.98 20.04
CA GLY A 171 -28.18 -2.17 21.24
C GLY A 171 -27.46 -0.81 21.26
N GLY A 172 -26.84 -0.41 20.14
CA GLY A 172 -26.20 0.90 19.99
C GLY A 172 -27.19 2.04 19.68
N THR A 173 -26.70 3.27 19.70
CA THR A 173 -27.49 4.46 19.36
C THR A 173 -26.83 5.26 18.25
N PRO A 174 -27.58 5.99 17.41
CA PRO A 174 -26.99 6.84 16.38
C PRO A 174 -26.04 7.93 16.91
N TYR A 175 -26.09 8.21 18.22
CA TYR A 175 -25.33 9.26 18.88
C TYR A 175 -24.08 8.77 19.60
N ASP A 176 -23.88 7.46 19.71
CA ASP A 176 -22.65 6.90 20.29
C ASP A 176 -21.48 6.99 19.30
N GLU A 177 -20.27 6.68 19.77
CA GLU A 177 -19.05 6.85 18.96
C GLU A 177 -19.05 5.97 17.70
N VAL A 178 -19.64 4.77 17.77
CA VAL A 178 -19.70 3.81 16.66
C VAL A 178 -20.78 4.24 15.66
N GLY A 179 -21.92 4.73 16.13
CA GLY A 179 -22.95 5.33 15.30
C GLY A 179 -22.43 6.58 14.58
N GLN A 180 -21.76 7.47 15.30
CA GLN A 180 -21.15 8.68 14.73
C GLN A 180 -20.08 8.33 13.70
N SER A 181 -19.26 7.29 13.93
CA SER A 181 -18.28 6.87 12.94
C SER A 181 -18.91 6.35 11.65
N VAL A 182 -20.04 5.63 11.71
CA VAL A 182 -20.80 5.20 10.51
C VAL A 182 -21.38 6.39 9.75
N ILE A 183 -21.88 7.40 10.46
CA ILE A 183 -22.35 8.66 9.88
C ILE A 183 -21.19 9.39 9.22
N ASN A 184 -20.05 9.54 9.91
CA ASN A 184 -18.84 10.19 9.42
C ASN A 184 -18.28 9.50 8.18
N MET A 185 -18.27 8.17 8.12
CA MET A 185 -17.86 7.46 6.90
C MET A 185 -18.79 7.77 5.71
N SER A 186 -20.08 7.97 5.96
CA SER A 186 -21.04 8.37 4.91
C SER A 186 -20.88 9.84 4.50
N GLU A 187 -20.56 10.72 5.45
CA GLU A 187 -20.21 12.11 5.20
C GLU A 187 -18.94 12.20 4.35
N GLN A 188 -17.88 11.48 4.75
CA GLN A 188 -16.62 11.41 4.01
C GLN A 188 -16.86 10.93 2.57
N LEU A 189 -17.66 9.88 2.37
CA LEU A 189 -18.04 9.42 1.03
C LEU A 189 -18.77 10.48 0.20
N SER A 190 -19.62 11.30 0.83
CA SER A 190 -20.32 12.39 0.16
C SER A 190 -19.34 13.48 -0.30
N LYS A 191 -18.44 13.90 0.60
CA LYS A 191 -17.40 14.90 0.33
C LYS A 191 -16.44 14.44 -0.77
N ILE A 192 -15.96 13.19 -0.71
CA ILE A 192 -15.09 12.62 -1.76
C ILE A 192 -15.81 12.62 -3.13
N ARG A 193 -17.10 12.28 -3.17
CA ARG A 193 -17.87 12.33 -4.44
C ARG A 193 -17.99 13.73 -4.99
N GLU A 194 -18.16 14.73 -4.14
CA GLU A 194 -18.19 16.14 -4.55
C GLU A 194 -16.85 16.56 -5.18
N VAL A 195 -15.74 16.30 -4.49
CA VAL A 195 -14.38 16.58 -5.00
C VAL A 195 -14.14 15.88 -6.33
N LEU A 196 -14.39 14.57 -6.42
CA LEU A 196 -14.21 13.80 -7.65
C LEU A 196 -15.07 14.32 -8.81
N ASN A 197 -16.28 14.79 -8.54
CA ASN A 197 -17.15 15.38 -9.56
C ASN A 197 -16.61 16.71 -10.08
N ILE A 198 -16.01 17.53 -9.20
CA ILE A 198 -15.40 18.79 -9.61
C ILE A 198 -14.13 18.51 -10.41
N MET A 199 -13.26 17.60 -9.95
CA MET A 199 -12.03 17.22 -10.67
C MET A 199 -12.34 16.70 -12.09
N ARG A 200 -13.36 15.86 -12.26
CA ARG A 200 -13.76 15.34 -13.59
C ARG A 200 -14.28 16.42 -14.54
N ARG A 201 -14.76 17.55 -14.03
CA ARG A 201 -15.22 18.67 -14.86
C ARG A 201 -14.08 19.59 -15.31
N SER A 202 -12.91 19.47 -14.67
CA SER A 202 -11.76 20.34 -14.88
C SER A 202 -10.52 19.53 -15.27
N PRO A 203 -10.27 19.31 -16.58
CA PRO A 203 -9.16 18.49 -17.06
C PRO A 203 -7.79 18.94 -16.54
N ALA A 204 -7.57 20.24 -16.40
CA ALA A 204 -6.31 20.78 -15.88
C ALA A 204 -6.10 20.47 -14.37
N ILE A 205 -7.15 20.45 -13.55
CA ILE A 205 -7.04 20.01 -12.14
C ILE A 205 -6.77 18.51 -12.10
N GLN A 206 -7.42 17.75 -12.99
CA GLN A 206 -7.24 16.32 -13.06
C GLN A 206 -5.79 15.93 -13.41
N GLU A 207 -5.14 16.67 -14.31
CA GLU A 207 -3.73 16.47 -14.64
C GLU A 207 -2.81 16.86 -13.47
N GLN A 208 -3.06 18.00 -12.83
CA GLN A 208 -2.23 18.50 -11.72
C GLN A 208 -2.38 17.70 -10.42
N ALA A 209 -3.53 17.05 -10.21
CA ALA A 209 -3.87 16.34 -8.99
C ALA A 209 -4.23 14.86 -9.26
N ALA A 210 -3.54 14.22 -10.21
CA ALA A 210 -3.79 12.83 -10.59
C ALA A 210 -3.51 11.86 -9.43
N SER A 211 -2.40 12.03 -8.72
CA SER A 211 -2.08 11.31 -7.47
C SER A 211 -3.15 11.49 -6.38
N VAL A 212 -3.62 12.72 -6.16
CA VAL A 212 -4.68 12.98 -5.16
C VAL A 212 -5.98 12.29 -5.57
N MET A 213 -6.30 12.26 -6.87
CA MET A 213 -7.46 11.56 -7.39
C MET A 213 -7.39 10.04 -7.11
N SER A 214 -6.21 9.42 -7.28
CA SER A 214 -6.05 7.99 -7.02
C SER A 214 -6.21 7.69 -5.52
N SER A 215 -5.60 8.51 -4.64
CA SER A 215 -5.78 8.41 -3.18
C SER A 215 -7.27 8.51 -2.77
N LEU A 216 -8.00 9.48 -3.34
CA LEU A 216 -9.44 9.65 -3.08
C LEU A 216 -10.29 8.46 -3.55
N LEU A 217 -9.96 7.86 -4.69
CA LEU A 217 -10.65 6.67 -5.20
C LEU A 217 -10.39 5.44 -4.32
N ILE A 218 -9.13 5.21 -3.91
CA ILE A 218 -8.77 4.12 -3.00
C ILE A 218 -9.51 4.28 -1.67
N ARG A 219 -9.51 5.49 -1.09
CA ARG A 219 -10.24 5.79 0.13
C ARG A 219 -11.74 5.57 -0.02
N GLN A 220 -12.30 5.96 -1.16
CA GLN A 220 -13.72 5.75 -1.46
C GLN A 220 -14.10 4.27 -1.44
N ASP A 221 -13.28 3.40 -2.03
CA ASP A 221 -13.54 1.96 -2.08
C ASP A 221 -13.36 1.29 -0.72
N LYS A 222 -12.34 1.69 0.05
CA LYS A 222 -12.18 1.26 1.44
C LYS A 222 -13.39 1.63 2.31
N LEU A 223 -13.86 2.87 2.22
CA LEU A 223 -15.05 3.31 2.97
C LEU A 223 -16.30 2.52 2.57
N ARG A 224 -16.49 2.23 1.27
CA ARG A 224 -17.58 1.37 0.80
C ARG A 224 -17.47 -0.04 1.35
N GLU A 225 -16.28 -0.62 1.33
CA GLU A 225 -16.03 -1.98 1.81
C GLU A 225 -16.24 -2.08 3.33
N THR A 226 -15.68 -1.15 4.10
CA THR A 226 -15.85 -1.09 5.55
C THR A 226 -17.33 -0.96 5.93
N ILE A 227 -18.06 -0.02 5.32
CA ILE A 227 -19.51 0.11 5.58
C ILE A 227 -20.26 -1.16 5.19
N LYS A 228 -19.92 -1.77 4.04
CA LYS A 228 -20.54 -3.03 3.62
C LYS A 228 -20.28 -4.14 4.63
N ARG A 229 -19.07 -4.24 5.17
CA ARG A 229 -18.68 -5.22 6.20
C ARG A 229 -19.50 -5.02 7.48
N ILE A 230 -19.70 -3.77 7.92
CA ILE A 230 -20.49 -3.46 9.13
C ILE A 230 -21.98 -3.88 8.99
N THR A 231 -22.49 -4.07 7.77
CA THR A 231 -23.88 -4.55 7.60
C THR A 231 -24.11 -5.98 8.10
N SER A 232 -23.05 -6.82 8.13
CA SER A 232 -23.11 -8.18 8.66
C SER A 232 -22.92 -8.20 10.18
N MET A 233 -23.41 -9.26 10.84
CA MET A 233 -23.31 -9.39 12.30
C MET A 233 -21.86 -9.50 12.76
N GLU A 234 -21.08 -10.40 12.14
CA GLU A 234 -19.65 -10.55 12.45
C GLU A 234 -18.85 -9.29 12.13
N GLY A 235 -19.16 -8.64 11.01
CA GLY A 235 -18.47 -7.42 10.60
C GLY A 235 -18.75 -6.24 11.51
N HIS A 236 -19.98 -6.11 12.02
CA HIS A 236 -20.32 -5.12 13.05
C HIS A 236 -19.59 -5.40 14.36
N LYS A 237 -19.63 -6.65 14.86
CA LYS A 237 -18.95 -7.04 16.11
C LYS A 237 -17.45 -6.76 16.05
N ASN A 238 -16.79 -7.21 14.97
CA ASN A 238 -15.36 -6.96 14.76
C ASN A 238 -15.06 -5.46 14.65
N TYR A 239 -15.95 -4.67 14.03
CA TYR A 239 -15.77 -3.23 13.92
C TYR A 239 -15.90 -2.53 15.27
N SER A 240 -16.92 -2.88 16.07
CA SER A 240 -17.15 -2.28 17.39
C SER A 240 -16.08 -2.65 18.41
N GLU A 241 -15.58 -3.88 18.37
CA GLU A 241 -14.53 -4.35 19.30
C GLU A 241 -13.16 -3.73 19.02
N ASN A 242 -12.86 -3.46 17.74
CA ASN A 242 -11.60 -2.84 17.31
C ASN A 242 -11.74 -1.33 17.06
N PHE A 243 -12.86 -0.72 17.48
CA PHE A 243 -13.09 0.69 17.21
C PHE A 243 -12.13 1.54 18.06
N VAL A 244 -11.31 2.33 17.38
CA VAL A 244 -10.47 3.36 18.00
C VAL A 244 -10.92 4.70 17.44
N ALA A 245 -11.39 5.59 18.31
CA ALA A 245 -11.75 6.94 17.92
C ALA A 245 -10.52 7.64 17.32
N LYS A 246 -10.62 8.07 16.06
CA LYS A 246 -9.56 8.87 15.44
C LYS A 246 -9.48 10.21 16.15
N VAL A 247 -8.31 10.52 16.72
CA VAL A 247 -7.96 11.88 17.14
C VAL A 247 -7.61 12.64 15.86
N ASN A 248 -8.34 13.71 15.56
CA ASN A 248 -8.07 14.54 14.39
C ASN A 248 -6.67 15.14 14.54
N ALA A 249 -5.71 14.65 13.75
CA ALA A 249 -4.40 15.29 13.64
C ALA A 249 -4.60 16.60 12.86
N GLU A 250 -4.28 17.72 13.48
CA GLU A 250 -4.31 19.02 12.79
C GLU A 250 -3.23 19.03 11.70
N ALA A 251 -3.65 19.18 10.45
CA ALA A 251 -2.72 19.29 9.33
C ALA A 251 -1.89 20.58 9.45
N THR A 252 -0.59 20.49 9.20
CA THR A 252 0.30 21.65 9.19
C THR A 252 -0.11 22.66 8.11
N PRO A 253 -0.03 23.98 8.36
CA PRO A 253 -0.50 25.00 7.42
C PRO A 253 0.25 24.97 6.07
N ASP A 254 1.51 24.55 6.05
CA ASP A 254 2.33 24.47 4.83
C ASP A 254 1.84 23.36 3.87
N ALA A 255 1.46 22.20 4.41
CA ALA A 255 0.87 21.10 3.61
C ALA A 255 -0.49 21.51 3.00
N ILE A 256 -1.28 22.30 3.73
CA ILE A 256 -2.54 22.86 3.22
C ILE A 256 -2.27 23.84 2.07
N ASN A 257 -1.23 24.66 2.16
CA ASN A 257 -0.88 25.62 1.12
C ASN A 257 -0.33 24.92 -0.15
N SER A 258 0.55 23.93 0.00
CA SER A 258 1.03 23.14 -1.14
C SER A 258 -0.12 22.45 -1.87
N MET A 259 -1.10 21.91 -1.14
CA MET A 259 -2.23 21.28 -1.80
C MET A 259 -3.22 22.29 -2.39
N LYS A 260 -3.36 23.50 -1.82
CA LYS A 260 -4.10 24.59 -2.47
C LYS A 260 -3.53 24.88 -3.85
N GLU A 261 -2.21 24.94 -4.00
CA GLU A 261 -1.55 25.19 -5.29
C GLU A 261 -1.91 24.13 -6.34
N LYS A 262 -2.02 22.86 -5.94
CA LYS A 262 -2.45 21.76 -6.84
C LYS A 262 -3.88 21.92 -7.35
N PHE A 263 -4.72 22.65 -6.61
CA PHE A 263 -6.11 22.90 -7.00
C PHE A 263 -6.30 24.27 -7.66
N THR A 264 -5.36 25.22 -7.58
CA THR A 264 -5.54 26.59 -8.09
C THR A 264 -5.64 26.67 -9.61
N ILE A 265 -6.87 26.64 -10.11
CA ILE A 265 -7.24 27.25 -11.40
C ILE A 265 -8.05 28.51 -11.11
N THR A 266 -8.06 29.48 -12.02
CA THR A 266 -8.78 30.76 -11.91
C THR A 266 -10.27 30.66 -11.50
N ASN A 267 -10.87 29.46 -11.53
CA ASN A 267 -12.23 29.15 -11.08
C ASN A 267 -12.30 27.89 -10.19
N VAL A 268 -11.47 27.76 -9.15
CA VAL A 268 -11.73 26.73 -8.13
C VAL A 268 -13.05 27.03 -7.44
N ASP A 269 -13.99 26.10 -7.51
CA ASP A 269 -15.21 26.15 -6.71
C ASP A 269 -14.82 26.24 -5.23
N ASN A 270 -15.29 27.29 -4.50
CA ASN A 270 -14.96 27.52 -3.08
C ASN A 270 -15.15 26.26 -2.22
N ARG A 271 -16.02 25.35 -2.66
CA ARG A 271 -16.28 24.04 -2.07
C ARG A 271 -15.05 23.13 -1.99
N ILE A 272 -14.14 23.16 -2.95
CA ILE A 272 -12.89 22.39 -2.85
C ILE A 272 -12.04 22.93 -1.71
N GLN A 273 -11.94 24.26 -1.57
CA GLN A 273 -11.08 24.90 -0.58
C GLN A 273 -11.44 24.49 0.86
N GLU A 274 -12.73 24.37 1.14
CA GLU A 274 -13.24 23.89 2.43
C GLU A 274 -12.91 22.40 2.70
N LEU A 275 -12.70 21.62 1.64
CA LEU A 275 -12.41 20.18 1.72
C LEU A 275 -10.91 19.86 1.68
N ILE A 276 -10.04 20.83 1.42
CA ILE A 276 -8.58 20.66 1.35
C ILE A 276 -8.01 19.96 2.60
N PRO A 277 -8.39 20.31 3.84
CA PRO A 277 -7.85 19.61 5.01
C PRO A 277 -8.12 18.10 4.98
N MET A 278 -9.35 17.71 4.61
CA MET A 278 -9.75 16.30 4.48
C MET A 278 -9.04 15.61 3.32
N ILE A 279 -8.86 16.29 2.19
CA ILE A 279 -8.15 15.74 1.05
C ILE A 279 -6.68 15.46 1.43
N ASN A 280 -6.07 16.32 2.24
CA ASN A 280 -4.67 16.20 2.64
C ASN A 280 -4.50 15.00 3.55
N GLU A 281 -5.36 14.88 4.57
CA GLU A 281 -5.40 13.72 5.46
C GLU A 281 -5.51 12.42 4.66
N ILE A 282 -6.43 12.36 3.69
CA ILE A 282 -6.59 11.16 2.84
C ILE A 282 -5.35 10.90 1.99
N ASN A 283 -4.78 11.96 1.40
CA ASN A 283 -3.61 11.85 0.56
C ASN A 283 -2.41 11.33 1.36
N ASP A 284 -2.23 11.79 2.59
CA ASP A 284 -1.14 11.35 3.47
C ASP A 284 -1.36 9.92 3.98
N GLU A 285 -2.59 9.56 4.38
CA GLU A 285 -2.95 8.19 4.79
C GLU A 285 -2.81 7.16 3.65
N GLU A 286 -3.09 7.58 2.42
CA GLU A 286 -3.07 6.68 1.26
C GLU A 286 -1.72 6.65 0.54
N ASN A 287 -0.91 7.69 0.62
CA ASN A 287 0.42 7.74 0.01
C ASN A 287 1.55 7.40 0.99
N THR A 288 1.33 6.47 1.92
CA THR A 288 2.40 5.94 2.78
C THR A 288 3.54 5.36 1.93
N LEU A 289 4.79 5.53 2.40
CA LEU A 289 5.99 5.04 1.71
C LEU A 289 5.89 3.58 1.24
N ASP A 290 5.33 2.69 2.06
CA ASP A 290 5.19 1.26 1.72
C ASP A 290 4.26 1.02 0.52
N LYS A 291 3.16 1.77 0.41
CA LYS A 291 2.21 1.65 -0.72
C LYS A 291 2.80 2.23 -1.99
N LEU A 292 3.45 3.40 -1.88
CA LEU A 292 4.17 4.03 -2.99
C LEU A 292 5.27 3.11 -3.52
N ARG A 293 6.05 2.48 -2.63
CA ARG A 293 7.07 1.50 -3.02
C ARG A 293 6.47 0.37 -3.86
N GLY A 294 5.36 -0.23 -3.42
CA GLY A 294 4.70 -1.32 -4.15
C GLY A 294 4.20 -0.88 -5.54
N ALA A 295 3.65 0.32 -5.64
CA ALA A 295 3.20 0.90 -6.90
C ALA A 295 4.38 1.15 -7.86
N VAL A 296 5.45 1.79 -7.36
CA VAL A 296 6.67 2.06 -8.14
C VAL A 296 7.36 0.77 -8.57
N GLN A 297 7.46 -0.24 -7.70
CA GLN A 297 8.01 -1.56 -8.05
C GLN A 297 7.27 -2.20 -9.23
N THR A 298 5.95 -2.05 -9.30
CA THR A 298 5.13 -2.57 -10.40
C THR A 298 5.38 -1.78 -11.69
N LYS A 299 5.54 -0.45 -11.58
CA LYS A 299 5.74 0.46 -12.70
C LYS A 299 7.16 0.42 -13.29
N LEU A 300 8.15 0.05 -12.49
CA LEU A 300 9.54 -0.13 -12.93
C LEU A 300 9.75 -1.29 -13.94
N ALA A 301 8.71 -2.07 -14.22
CA ALA A 301 8.72 -3.02 -15.33
C ALA A 301 8.69 -2.33 -16.71
N GLN A 302 8.30 -1.05 -16.77
CA GLN A 302 8.28 -0.24 -17.98
C GLN A 302 9.36 0.85 -17.93
N PRO A 303 9.90 1.30 -19.07
CA PRO A 303 10.86 2.40 -19.09
C PRO A 303 10.26 3.67 -18.50
N ILE A 304 10.99 4.35 -17.62
CA ILE A 304 10.47 5.55 -16.97
C ILE A 304 10.39 6.69 -18.00
N GLU A 305 9.22 7.32 -18.09
CA GLU A 305 9.04 8.51 -18.91
C GLU A 305 9.39 9.79 -18.13
N MET A 306 10.29 10.59 -18.72
CA MET A 306 10.77 11.83 -18.12
C MET A 306 10.37 13.03 -18.98
N MET A 307 10.14 14.16 -18.32
CA MET A 307 10.08 15.48 -18.93
C MET A 307 11.50 16.02 -19.17
N PRO A 308 11.70 16.86 -20.21
CA PRO A 308 12.98 17.52 -20.40
C PRO A 308 13.25 18.54 -19.27
N PRO A 309 14.52 18.71 -18.85
CA PRO A 309 14.88 19.63 -17.78
C PRO A 309 14.64 21.07 -18.22
N LYS A 310 14.02 21.87 -17.33
CA LYS A 310 13.86 23.31 -17.51
C LYS A 310 15.10 24.04 -16.98
N PRO A 311 15.36 25.29 -17.40
CA PRO A 311 16.48 26.09 -16.90
C PRO A 311 16.52 26.22 -15.37
N ILE A 312 15.35 26.23 -14.72
CA ILE A 312 15.24 26.32 -13.26
C ILE A 312 15.74 25.05 -12.56
N ASP A 313 15.58 23.88 -13.19
CA ASP A 313 16.02 22.60 -12.63
C ASP A 313 17.55 22.50 -12.62
N ILE A 314 18.20 23.13 -13.61
CA ILE A 314 19.66 23.29 -13.68
C ILE A 314 20.15 24.30 -12.64
N ALA A 315 19.40 25.39 -12.44
CA ALA A 315 19.72 26.42 -11.45
C ALA A 315 19.68 25.87 -10.01
N ASP A 316 18.69 25.04 -9.69
CA ASP A 316 18.49 24.45 -8.35
C ASP A 316 19.50 23.36 -7.99
N MET A 317 20.19 22.74 -8.97
CA MET A 317 21.13 21.66 -8.70
C MET A 317 22.39 22.16 -7.96
N PRO A 318 22.73 21.58 -6.79
CA PRO A 318 23.98 21.90 -6.09
C PRO A 318 25.19 21.39 -6.88
N ILE A 319 26.30 22.14 -6.83
CA ILE A 319 27.55 21.79 -7.52
C ILE A 319 28.41 20.89 -6.62
N ASN A 320 28.49 21.26 -5.34
CA ASN A 320 29.28 20.55 -4.34
C ASN A 320 28.33 19.91 -3.32
N PHE A 321 28.59 18.65 -3.01
CA PHE A 321 27.84 17.88 -2.03
C PHE A 321 28.70 17.63 -0.81
N ILE A 322 28.10 17.75 0.37
CA ILE A 322 28.81 17.53 1.64
C ILE A 322 29.11 16.04 1.80
N ASN A 323 28.13 15.18 1.51
CA ASN A 323 28.21 13.72 1.63
C ASN A 323 27.47 13.02 0.48
N ASP A 324 27.78 11.75 0.22
CA ASP A 324 27.08 10.95 -0.80
C ASP A 324 25.57 10.88 -0.58
N ARG A 325 25.11 10.87 0.68
CA ARG A 325 23.67 10.94 1.01
C ARG A 325 23.00 12.20 0.45
N THR A 326 23.68 13.35 0.55
CA THR A 326 23.16 14.62 0.02
C THR A 326 23.17 14.66 -1.50
N LYS A 327 24.16 14.01 -2.12
CA LYS A 327 24.25 13.82 -3.58
C LYS A 327 23.11 12.95 -4.10
N ILE A 328 22.86 11.81 -3.46
CA ILE A 328 21.76 10.91 -3.81
C ILE A 328 20.42 11.63 -3.61
N ALA A 329 20.21 12.32 -2.49
CA ALA A 329 18.97 13.07 -2.25
C ALA A 329 18.72 14.16 -3.30
N ALA A 330 19.75 14.91 -3.70
CA ALA A 330 19.64 15.92 -4.76
C ALA A 330 19.30 15.30 -6.12
N ARG A 331 19.93 14.18 -6.46
CA ARG A 331 19.61 13.42 -7.68
C ARG A 331 18.18 12.89 -7.66
N LEU A 332 17.73 12.34 -6.52
CA LEU A 332 16.35 11.87 -6.37
C LEU A 332 15.32 12.98 -6.51
N ASN A 333 15.54 14.14 -5.88
CA ASN A 333 14.69 15.32 -6.04
C ASN A 333 14.60 15.78 -7.50
N LEU A 334 15.72 15.76 -8.24
CA LEU A 334 15.70 16.09 -9.67
C LEU A 334 14.88 15.08 -10.46
N VAL A 335 15.12 13.79 -10.22
CA VAL A 335 14.41 12.71 -10.93
C VAL A 335 12.91 12.76 -10.58
N GLY A 336 12.56 13.07 -9.34
CA GLY A 336 11.18 13.30 -8.91
C GLY A 336 10.51 14.44 -9.68
N LYS A 337 11.18 15.61 -9.79
CA LYS A 337 10.69 16.76 -10.58
C LYS A 337 10.50 16.45 -12.07
N LEU A 338 11.35 15.59 -12.65
CA LEU A 338 11.31 15.26 -14.08
C LEU A 338 10.43 14.05 -14.40
N ALA A 339 10.05 13.23 -13.41
CA ALA A 339 9.18 12.09 -13.62
C ALA A 339 7.79 12.55 -14.09
N LYS A 340 7.30 11.97 -15.19
CA LYS A 340 5.92 12.21 -15.63
C LYS A 340 4.88 11.51 -14.75
N ASP A 341 5.28 10.47 -14.05
CA ASP A 341 4.40 9.70 -13.19
C ASP A 341 4.43 10.26 -11.76
N ASP A 342 3.30 10.82 -11.32
CA ASP A 342 3.13 11.39 -9.99
C ASP A 342 3.55 10.43 -8.86
N GLU A 343 3.28 9.13 -9.00
CA GLU A 343 3.57 8.17 -7.92
C GLU A 343 5.08 7.92 -7.79
N ILE A 344 5.80 7.91 -8.92
CA ILE A 344 7.26 7.85 -8.94
C ILE A 344 7.83 9.15 -8.38
N ALA A 345 7.30 10.31 -8.80
CA ALA A 345 7.73 11.61 -8.30
C ALA A 345 7.58 11.71 -6.77
N VAL A 346 6.38 11.44 -6.25
CA VAL A 346 6.07 11.50 -4.81
C VAL A 346 6.91 10.50 -4.02
N TYR A 347 7.16 9.30 -4.56
CA TYR A 347 8.03 8.32 -3.91
C TYR A 347 9.48 8.82 -3.80
N LEU A 348 10.05 9.33 -4.90
CA LEU A 348 11.43 9.82 -4.93
C LEU A 348 11.62 11.05 -4.04
N ASP A 349 10.65 11.97 -4.04
CA ASP A 349 10.67 13.17 -3.19
C ASP A 349 10.61 12.78 -1.70
N ARG A 350 9.73 11.83 -1.32
CA ARG A 350 9.68 11.33 0.06
C ARG A 350 10.99 10.63 0.45
N MET A 351 11.58 9.84 -0.45
CA MET A 351 12.86 9.19 -0.18
C MET A 351 14.00 10.21 -0.05
N ALA A 352 14.01 11.27 -0.85
CA ALA A 352 14.98 12.36 -0.74
C ALA A 352 14.81 13.14 0.58
N ALA A 353 13.57 13.46 0.97
CA ALA A 353 13.26 14.07 2.27
C ALA A 353 13.73 13.19 3.45
N LYS A 354 13.56 11.87 3.33
CA LYS A 354 14.03 10.88 4.31
C LYS A 354 15.55 10.77 4.36
N LEU A 355 16.25 10.92 3.24
CA LEU A 355 17.72 11.00 3.18
C LEU A 355 18.27 12.26 3.85
N GLN A 356 17.51 13.35 3.81
CA GLN A 356 17.85 14.63 4.43
C GLN A 356 17.39 14.72 5.90
N GLY A 357 16.64 13.74 6.40
CA GLY A 357 16.12 13.71 7.77
C GLY A 357 14.96 14.68 8.03
N SER A 358 14.31 15.19 6.97
CA SER A 358 13.15 16.09 7.09
C SER A 358 11.82 15.34 7.23
N ASP A 359 11.75 14.08 6.77
CA ASP A 359 10.59 13.21 6.96
C ASP A 359 10.69 12.39 8.26
N LYS A 360 9.65 12.44 9.09
CA LYS A 360 9.57 11.77 10.40
C LYS A 360 8.83 10.42 10.35
N GLU A 361 8.32 9.99 9.18
CA GLU A 361 7.70 8.67 9.05
C GLU A 361 8.71 7.56 9.44
N PRO A 362 8.37 6.66 10.37
CA PRO A 362 9.28 5.62 10.85
C PRO A 362 9.67 4.69 9.71
N ALA A 363 10.97 4.41 9.61
CA ALA A 363 11.59 3.94 8.39
C ALA A 363 11.20 2.53 7.90
N GLY A 364 10.35 1.78 8.60
CA GLY A 364 10.09 0.37 8.29
C GLY A 364 8.65 -0.11 8.54
N GLY A 365 7.67 0.80 8.59
CA GLY A 365 6.31 0.44 9.02
C GLY A 365 6.28 -0.08 10.47
N GLU A 366 5.18 -0.72 10.88
CA GLU A 366 4.95 -1.22 12.25
C GLU A 366 6.08 -2.11 12.82
N ALA A 367 6.92 -2.69 11.98
CA ALA A 367 8.04 -3.53 12.41
C ALA A 367 9.23 -2.74 13.00
N ALA A 368 9.37 -1.45 12.66
CA ALA A 368 10.49 -0.61 13.11
C ALA A 368 10.26 0.02 14.49
N GLU A 369 9.01 0.11 14.99
CA GLU A 369 8.73 0.65 16.33
C GLU A 369 9.33 -0.18 17.46
N LYS A 370 9.63 -1.47 17.23
CA LYS A 370 10.10 -2.40 18.27
C LYS A 370 11.62 -2.49 18.40
N ALA A 371 12.38 -1.96 17.44
CA ALA A 371 13.83 -2.04 17.43
C ALA A 371 14.39 -0.61 17.55
N GLY A 372 14.71 -0.20 18.77
CA GLY A 372 15.20 1.14 19.10
C GLY A 372 16.55 1.56 18.48
N ASP A 373 16.96 1.03 17.32
CA ASP A 373 18.20 1.38 16.65
C ASP A 373 18.12 1.30 15.10
N MET A 374 18.35 2.45 14.47
CA MET A 374 19.10 2.70 13.21
C MET A 374 19.06 1.69 12.05
N ALA A 375 17.90 1.38 11.50
CA ALA A 375 17.81 0.99 10.08
C ALA A 375 16.99 2.05 9.31
N PRO A 376 17.61 3.10 8.76
CA PRO A 376 16.90 4.24 8.20
C PRO A 376 16.16 3.94 6.88
N TYR A 377 16.39 2.78 6.25
CA TYR A 377 15.75 2.40 4.97
C TYR A 377 15.48 0.89 4.91
N ARG A 378 14.38 0.49 4.27
CA ARG A 378 14.18 -0.91 3.92
C ARG A 378 15.09 -1.28 2.74
N LYS A 379 15.60 -2.51 2.73
CA LYS A 379 16.36 -3.05 1.60
C LYS A 379 15.61 -2.91 0.26
N ASP A 380 14.29 -3.07 0.32
CA ASP A 380 13.41 -2.94 -0.85
C ASP A 380 13.35 -1.50 -1.38
N ASP A 381 13.41 -0.48 -0.51
CA ASP A 381 13.46 0.93 -0.93
C ASP A 381 14.75 1.22 -1.70
N ILE A 382 15.87 0.70 -1.18
CA ILE A 382 17.18 0.87 -1.78
C ILE A 382 17.22 0.21 -3.16
N GLN A 383 16.70 -1.01 -3.29
CA GLN A 383 16.61 -1.69 -4.57
C GLN A 383 15.77 -0.93 -5.60
N VAL A 384 14.67 -0.30 -5.17
CA VAL A 384 13.83 0.52 -6.03
C VAL A 384 14.58 1.77 -6.48
N ILE A 385 15.24 2.47 -5.56
CA ILE A 385 16.07 3.64 -5.86
C ILE A 385 17.18 3.29 -6.84
N MET A 386 17.92 2.20 -6.59
CA MET A 386 18.99 1.76 -7.49
C MET A 386 18.45 1.50 -8.89
N LYS A 387 17.34 0.76 -9.01
CA LYS A 387 16.71 0.52 -10.31
C LYS A 387 16.29 1.80 -11.03
N VAL A 388 15.75 2.78 -10.32
CA VAL A 388 15.38 4.09 -10.91
C VAL A 388 16.62 4.84 -11.39
N LEU A 389 17.65 4.92 -10.55
CA LEU A 389 18.90 5.63 -10.87
C LEU A 389 19.73 4.88 -11.92
N ASP A 390 19.56 3.57 -12.05
CA ASP A 390 20.24 2.73 -13.04
C ASP A 390 19.61 2.77 -14.43
N ASP A 391 18.41 3.32 -14.58
CA ASP A 391 17.79 3.51 -15.89
C ASP A 391 18.65 4.42 -16.77
N ALA A 392 18.95 3.96 -17.98
CA ALA A 392 19.85 4.63 -18.91
C ALA A 392 19.39 6.05 -19.28
N LYS A 393 18.08 6.30 -19.37
CA LYS A 393 17.54 7.65 -19.64
C LYS A 393 17.75 8.57 -18.46
N VAL A 394 17.58 8.05 -17.25
CA VAL A 394 17.76 8.79 -15.99
C VAL A 394 19.22 9.18 -15.81
N LYS A 395 20.16 8.25 -16.02
CA LYS A 395 21.60 8.53 -16.01
C LYS A 395 22.00 9.60 -17.01
N ALA A 396 21.49 9.52 -18.24
CA ALA A 396 21.78 10.51 -19.27
C ALA A 396 21.27 11.91 -18.90
N LEU A 397 20.06 12.00 -18.33
CA LEU A 397 19.47 13.26 -17.87
C LEU A 397 20.24 13.88 -16.71
N ILE A 398 20.59 13.10 -15.69
CA ILE A 398 21.38 13.57 -14.55
C ILE A 398 22.72 14.12 -15.05
N LYS A 399 23.42 13.38 -15.91
CA LYS A 399 24.69 13.81 -16.48
C LYS A 399 24.54 15.07 -17.33
N GLN A 400 23.46 15.21 -18.08
CA GLN A 400 23.18 16.42 -18.86
C GLN A 400 23.03 17.65 -17.94
N VAL A 401 22.27 17.53 -16.85
CA VAL A 401 22.06 18.65 -15.92
C VAL A 401 23.34 18.99 -15.14
N GLU A 402 24.07 17.98 -14.65
CA GLU A 402 25.34 18.18 -13.94
C GLU A 402 26.41 18.85 -14.86
N THR A 403 26.50 18.44 -16.13
CA THR A 403 27.43 19.03 -17.11
C THR A 403 27.03 20.44 -17.54
N GLN A 404 25.73 20.72 -17.72
CA GLN A 404 25.27 22.08 -18.02
C GLN A 404 25.50 23.03 -16.83
N LYS A 405 25.23 22.58 -15.60
CA LYS A 405 25.47 23.37 -14.40
C LYS A 405 26.94 23.73 -14.22
N THR A 406 27.84 22.76 -14.40
CA THR A 406 29.29 22.99 -14.32
C THR A 406 29.80 23.93 -15.41
N GLN A 407 29.24 23.86 -16.63
CA GLN A 407 29.55 24.79 -17.71
C GLN A 407 29.02 26.21 -17.47
N ASP A 408 27.84 26.37 -16.87
CA ASP A 408 27.29 27.70 -16.56
C ASP A 408 28.10 28.40 -15.47
N VAL A 409 28.57 27.64 -14.48
CA VAL A 409 29.42 28.16 -13.40
C VAL A 409 30.80 28.54 -13.91
N SER A 410 31.42 27.73 -14.80
CA SER A 410 32.71 28.07 -15.39
C SER A 410 32.63 29.28 -16.33
N LYS A 411 31.52 29.46 -17.05
CA LYS A 411 31.26 30.68 -17.84
C LYS A 411 31.02 31.91 -16.98
N MET A 412 30.44 31.76 -15.79
CA MET A 412 30.26 32.85 -14.83
C MET A 412 31.55 33.19 -14.06
N ALA A 413 32.46 32.22 -13.88
CA ALA A 413 33.72 32.40 -13.15
C ALA A 413 34.82 33.14 -13.92
N GLY A 414 34.70 33.28 -15.26
CA GLY A 414 35.69 33.97 -16.08
C GLY A 414 36.99 33.17 -16.26
N GLU A 415 37.68 33.42 -17.38
CA GLU A 415 38.97 32.82 -17.75
C GLU A 415 40.10 33.17 -16.75
N SER A 416 40.11 32.57 -15.56
CA SER A 416 41.28 32.48 -14.69
C SER A 416 41.01 31.57 -13.49
N GLU A 417 41.02 30.25 -13.73
CA GLU A 417 41.55 29.22 -12.84
C GLU A 417 41.13 27.85 -13.41
N GLU A 418 42.11 27.07 -13.85
CA GLU A 418 41.92 25.66 -14.15
C GLU A 418 41.49 24.94 -12.87
N VAL A 419 40.18 24.75 -12.70
CA VAL A 419 39.65 23.79 -11.73
C VAL A 419 39.98 22.40 -12.27
N THR A 420 41.07 21.83 -11.77
CA THR A 420 41.47 20.45 -12.03
C THR A 420 40.46 19.51 -11.35
N THR A 421 39.47 19.05 -12.09
CA THR A 421 38.67 17.87 -11.71
C THR A 421 39.22 16.65 -12.42
N GLN A 422 40.06 15.87 -11.74
CA GLN A 422 40.20 14.45 -12.06
C GLN A 422 38.93 13.75 -11.57
N SER A 423 38.05 13.42 -12.50
CA SER A 423 36.89 12.56 -12.31
C SER A 423 36.96 11.44 -13.34
N GLU A 424 37.91 10.53 -13.16
CA GLU A 424 37.92 9.24 -13.85
C GLU A 424 37.60 8.14 -12.82
N LEU A 425 36.35 7.65 -12.86
CA LEU A 425 35.84 6.31 -12.45
C LEU A 425 36.05 5.89 -10.97
N SER A 426 35.02 5.56 -10.18
CA SER A 426 34.06 4.46 -10.37
C SER A 426 32.70 4.72 -9.68
N GLU A 427 31.67 5.06 -10.46
CA GLU A 427 30.37 5.48 -9.91
C GLU A 427 29.50 4.35 -9.33
N MET A 428 29.73 3.09 -9.71
CA MET A 428 28.87 1.96 -9.29
C MET A 428 29.27 1.38 -7.93
N THR A 429 30.56 1.22 -7.67
CA THR A 429 31.05 0.67 -6.39
C THR A 429 30.80 1.64 -5.24
N GLN A 430 30.89 2.95 -5.49
CA GLN A 430 30.63 3.98 -4.47
C GLN A 430 29.13 4.11 -4.13
N LEU A 431 28.23 3.87 -5.11
CA LEU A 431 26.79 3.83 -4.86
C LEU A 431 26.38 2.58 -4.07
N GLU A 432 26.96 1.41 -4.39
CA GLU A 432 26.75 0.17 -3.63
C GLU A 432 27.33 0.29 -2.20
N GLU A 433 28.56 0.80 -2.06
CA GLU A 433 29.22 1.00 -0.75
C GLU A 433 28.48 2.01 0.13
N SER A 434 28.00 3.13 -0.44
CA SER A 434 27.22 4.13 0.32
C SER A 434 25.85 3.62 0.72
N LEU A 435 25.20 2.77 -0.10
CA LEU A 435 23.92 2.14 0.20
C LEU A 435 24.06 0.98 1.21
N ASP A 436 25.14 0.21 1.15
CA ASP A 436 25.45 -0.81 2.15
C ASP A 436 25.82 -0.20 3.51
N GLN A 437 26.53 0.94 3.50
CA GLN A 437 26.76 1.75 4.70
C GLN A 437 25.46 2.36 5.26
N MET A 438 24.46 2.61 4.42
CA MET A 438 23.11 3.01 4.83
C MET A 438 22.26 1.86 5.38
N LEU A 439 22.54 0.62 4.96
CA LEU A 439 21.89 -0.60 5.44
C LEU A 439 22.48 -1.12 6.75
N GLY A 440 23.66 -0.62 7.17
CA GLY A 440 24.40 -1.19 8.30
C GLY A 440 24.84 -2.64 8.04
N VAL A 441 24.83 -3.09 6.78
CA VAL A 441 25.17 -4.46 6.39
C VAL A 441 26.62 -4.49 5.93
N PHE A 442 27.55 -4.46 6.88
CA PHE A 442 28.84 -5.13 6.69
C PHE A 442 29.20 -5.92 7.95
N SER A 443 29.46 -7.20 7.70
CA SER A 443 30.17 -8.10 8.60
C SER A 443 31.60 -7.58 8.82
N PRO A 444 32.26 -7.91 9.95
CA PRO A 444 33.51 -7.28 10.34
C PRO A 444 34.67 -7.89 9.55
N SER A 445 34.87 -7.47 8.30
CA SER A 445 36.18 -7.58 7.66
C SER A 445 36.99 -6.35 8.04
N VAL A 446 37.84 -6.56 9.04
CA VAL A 446 39.07 -5.82 9.40
C VAL A 446 39.13 -4.42 8.79
N ILE A 447 38.88 -3.42 9.63
CA ILE A 447 39.27 -2.04 9.41
C ILE A 447 40.79 -2.04 9.19
N VAL A 448 41.24 -2.05 7.94
CA VAL A 448 42.58 -1.55 7.62
C VAL A 448 42.43 -0.04 7.61
N VAL A 449 42.58 0.56 8.78
CA VAL A 449 42.88 1.98 8.89
C VAL A 449 44.19 2.15 8.11
N LYS A 450 44.14 2.79 6.94
CA LYS A 450 45.32 3.55 6.52
C LYS A 450 45.39 4.70 7.50
N GLU A 451 46.08 4.48 8.61
CA GLU A 451 46.58 5.58 9.41
C GLU A 451 47.46 6.39 8.45
N GLU A 452 47.11 7.64 8.21
CA GLU A 452 48.13 8.59 7.81
C GLU A 452 49.20 8.56 8.90
N GLU A 453 50.33 7.91 8.61
CA GLU A 453 51.53 8.01 9.43
C GLU A 453 51.92 9.49 9.48
N LYS A 454 51.41 10.21 10.47
CA LYS A 454 52.07 11.43 10.95
C LYS A 454 53.44 10.99 11.42
N ALA A 455 54.46 11.29 10.62
CA ALA A 455 55.85 11.07 10.98
C ALA A 455 56.09 11.56 12.42
N GLU A 456 56.54 10.67 13.29
CA GLU A 456 56.86 11.04 14.67
C GLU A 456 57.91 12.16 14.65
N PRO A 457 57.80 13.18 15.53
CA PRO A 457 58.82 14.21 15.59
C PRO A 457 60.17 13.56 15.95
N GLU A 458 61.14 13.67 15.04
CA GLU A 458 62.51 13.20 15.28
C GLU A 458 63.14 14.03 16.40
N THR A 459 63.14 13.49 17.62
CA THR A 459 63.83 14.08 18.77
C THR A 459 65.17 13.35 19.00
N ASP A 460 66.11 13.98 19.70
CA ASP A 460 67.41 13.34 20.02
C ASP A 460 67.20 11.97 20.72
N PHE A 461 66.14 11.87 21.53
CA PHE A 461 65.78 10.64 22.22
C PHE A 461 65.30 9.56 21.24
N THR A 462 64.46 9.88 20.24
CA THR A 462 64.01 8.88 19.26
C THR A 462 65.15 8.37 18.39
N LYS A 463 66.12 9.23 18.06
CA LYS A 463 67.36 8.84 17.34
C LYS A 463 68.23 7.91 18.19
N TRP A 464 68.43 8.24 19.46
CA TRP A 464 69.20 7.40 20.39
C TRP A 464 68.56 6.02 20.60
N LEU A 465 67.23 5.98 20.75
CA LEU A 465 66.48 4.74 20.97
C LEU A 465 66.53 3.82 19.74
N LYS A 466 66.41 4.41 18.55
CA LYS A 466 66.54 3.67 17.29
C LYS A 466 67.97 3.15 17.07
N SER A 467 68.99 3.95 17.39
CA SER A 467 70.39 3.57 17.19
C SER A 467 70.86 2.48 18.16
N ASN A 468 70.47 2.54 19.43
CA ASN A 468 70.99 1.64 20.46
C ASN A 468 70.12 0.40 20.69
N TYR A 469 68.81 0.51 20.44
CA TYR A 469 67.86 -0.56 20.78
C TYR A 469 66.91 -0.92 19.64
N ASN A 470 67.01 -0.26 18.48
CA ASN A 470 66.12 -0.44 17.33
C ASN A 470 64.62 -0.45 17.71
N LYS A 471 64.25 0.42 18.65
CA LYS A 471 62.89 0.59 19.17
C LYS A 471 62.44 2.04 19.02
N THR A 472 61.14 2.27 18.95
CA THR A 472 60.50 3.58 19.03
C THR A 472 59.87 3.79 20.41
N PRO A 473 59.56 5.03 20.82
CA PRO A 473 58.84 5.31 22.06
C PRO A 473 57.52 4.54 22.23
N ARG A 474 56.85 4.19 21.12
CA ARG A 474 55.62 3.40 21.11
C ARG A 474 55.84 1.93 21.44
N ASP A 475 57.05 1.42 21.24
CA ASP A 475 57.42 0.03 21.52
C ASP A 475 57.80 -0.19 23.00
N LEU A 476 57.74 0.87 23.82
CA LEU A 476 58.12 0.83 25.22
C LEU A 476 56.88 0.89 26.11
N THR A 477 56.86 0.05 27.13
CA THR A 477 55.94 0.23 28.26
C THR A 477 56.30 1.49 29.06
N ALA A 478 55.36 2.03 29.83
CA ALA A 478 55.57 3.28 30.58
C ALA A 478 56.80 3.23 31.51
N ASP A 479 57.04 2.09 32.15
CA ASP A 479 58.18 1.88 33.05
C ASP A 479 59.51 1.79 32.29
N GLU A 480 59.52 1.13 31.13
CA GLU A 480 60.69 1.06 30.25
C GLU A 480 61.01 2.44 29.67
N TYR A 481 60.00 3.21 29.26
CA TYR A 481 60.19 4.57 28.77
C TYR A 481 60.88 5.46 29.82
N ALA A 482 60.40 5.41 31.07
CA ALA A 482 60.99 6.19 32.17
C ALA A 482 62.45 5.80 32.45
N LYS A 483 62.77 4.50 32.36
CA LYS A 483 64.14 4.00 32.56
C LYS A 483 65.07 4.42 31.41
N MET A 484 64.65 4.22 30.18
CA MET A 484 65.44 4.52 28.97
C MET A 484 65.63 6.03 28.82
N SER A 485 64.64 6.84 29.21
CA SER A 485 64.76 8.30 29.25
C SER A 485 65.80 8.77 30.28
N LYS A 486 65.87 8.13 31.46
CA LYS A 486 66.92 8.42 32.46
C LYS A 486 68.30 8.02 31.97
N GLU A 487 68.45 6.84 31.35
CA GLU A 487 69.73 6.39 30.78
C GLU A 487 70.22 7.35 29.68
N PHE A 488 69.33 7.82 28.81
CA PHE A 488 69.65 8.83 27.81
C PHE A 488 70.11 10.15 28.43
N GLN A 489 69.45 10.62 29.50
CA GLN A 489 69.86 11.85 30.19
C GLN A 489 71.19 11.71 30.95
N GLU A 490 71.50 10.53 31.48
CA GLU A 490 72.79 10.26 32.13
C GLU A 490 73.93 10.19 31.12
N GLN A 491 73.68 9.66 29.93
CA GLN A 491 74.66 9.62 28.85
C GLN A 491 74.93 11.02 28.29
N LYS A 492 73.89 11.84 28.10
CA LYS A 492 74.01 13.26 27.69
C LYS A 492 74.68 14.17 28.75
N LYS A 493 74.87 13.68 29.98
CA LYS A 493 75.65 14.38 31.03
C LYS A 493 77.12 13.96 31.08
N LYS A 494 77.49 12.88 30.39
CA LYS A 494 78.88 12.39 30.29
C LYS A 494 79.57 12.80 29.01
N ASP A 495 78.80 13.16 27.98
CA ASP A 495 79.20 13.94 26.80
C ASP A 495 79.04 15.44 27.07
#